data_AF-A0A2V5XQI3-F1
#
_entry.id   AF-A0A2V5XQI3-F1
#
_cell.length_a   1.000
_cell.length_b   1.000
_cell.length_c   1.000
_cell.angle_alpha   90.00
_cell.angle_beta   90.00
_cell.angle_gamma   90.00
#
_symmetry.space_group_name_H-M   'P 1'
#
loop_
_entity.id
_entity.type
_entity.pdbx_description
1 polymer ?
#
loop_
_entity_poly.entity_id
_entity_poly.type
_entity_poly.pdbx_seq_one_letter_code
_entity_poly.pdbx_strand_id
1 'polypeptide(L)'
;MNVNEINAYLERAREIIGDRSQGEIDYDNAVVAHLSTGMDIKRAIAAANERHPKEALRPGPDDWTDLAARYQYIKEHKDILKRLGMRE
;
A
#
# COMPACT_ATOMS: atom_id res chain seq x y z
N MET A 1 9.01 17.02 11.13
CA MET A 1 9.40 17.31 9.73
C MET A 1 8.97 18.73 9.42
N ASN A 2 9.89 19.54 8.90
CA ASN A 2 9.57 20.83 8.30
C ASN A 2 8.93 20.63 6.91
N VAL A 3 8.44 21.72 6.32
CA VAL A 3 7.72 21.67 5.03
C VAL A 3 8.59 21.09 3.90
N ASN A 4 9.89 21.40 3.87
CA ASN A 4 10.80 20.89 2.84
C ASN A 4 11.02 19.38 2.97
N GLU A 5 11.16 18.88 4.19
CA GLU A 5 11.29 17.43 4.47
C GLU A 5 10.01 16.67 4.10
N ILE A 6 8.83 17.25 4.36
CA ILE A 6 7.54 16.65 3.99
C ILE A 6 7.41 16.57 2.47
N ASN A 7 7.74 17.65 1.75
CA ASN A 7 7.67 17.66 0.28
C ASN A 7 8.60 16.63 -0.34
N ALA A 8 9.88 16.58 0.10
CA ALA A 8 10.84 15.60 -0.40
C ALA A 8 10.39 14.16 -0.13
N TYR A 9 9.78 13.90 1.02
CA TYR A 9 9.19 12.61 1.34
C TYR A 9 8.03 12.25 0.39
N LEU A 10 7.10 13.18 0.16
CA LEU A 10 5.94 12.94 -0.70
C LEU A 10 6.35 12.71 -2.16
N GLU A 11 7.34 13.47 -2.65
CA GLU A 11 7.92 13.25 -3.99
C GLU A 11 8.52 11.85 -4.09
N ARG A 12 9.33 11.45 -3.10
CA ARG A 12 9.93 10.11 -3.07
C ARG A 12 8.89 8.99 -2.97
N ALA A 13 7.84 9.20 -2.18
CA ALA A 13 6.76 8.24 -2.05
C ALA A 13 6.01 8.05 -3.37
N ARG A 14 5.82 9.13 -4.14
CA ARG A 14 5.23 9.06 -5.49
C ARG A 14 6.10 8.26 -6.46
N GLU A 15 7.43 8.39 -6.38
CA GLU A 15 8.35 7.59 -7.20
C GLU A 15 8.32 6.09 -6.86
N ILE A 16 8.13 5.74 -5.58
CA ILE A 16 8.13 4.36 -5.12
C ILE A 16 6.78 3.69 -5.35
N ILE A 17 5.69 4.37 -5.01
CA ILE A 17 4.34 3.81 -5.07
C ILE A 17 3.77 3.92 -6.49
N GLY A 18 4.17 4.94 -7.24
CA GLY A 18 3.62 5.26 -8.55
C GLY A 18 2.27 5.99 -8.47
N ASP A 19 1.80 6.40 -9.65
CA ASP A 19 0.44 6.92 -9.83
C ASP A 19 -0.56 5.76 -9.76
N ARG A 20 -1.73 5.99 -9.14
CA ARG A 20 -2.73 4.95 -8.87
C ARG A 20 -4.12 5.53 -9.03
N SER A 21 -5.00 4.75 -9.64
CA SER A 21 -6.43 5.01 -9.67
C SER A 21 -7.06 4.89 -8.29
N GLN A 22 -8.27 5.44 -8.13
CA GLN A 22 -9.04 5.27 -6.90
C GLN A 22 -9.28 3.78 -6.57
N GLY A 23 -9.49 2.94 -7.59
CA GLY A 23 -9.66 1.49 -7.43
C GLY A 23 -8.42 0.84 -6.83
N GLU A 24 -7.24 1.18 -7.33
CA GLU A 24 -5.96 0.69 -6.81
C GLU A 24 -5.70 1.16 -5.37
N ILE A 25 -6.06 2.41 -5.05
CA ILE A 25 -5.97 2.93 -3.67
C ILE A 25 -6.90 2.14 -2.73
N ASP A 26 -8.12 1.84 -3.17
CA ASP A 26 -9.08 1.04 -2.39
C ASP A 26 -8.60 -0.42 -2.20
N TYR A 27 -8.00 -1.00 -3.24
CA TYR A 27 -7.36 -2.31 -3.17
C TYR A 27 -6.19 -2.30 -2.16
N ASP A 28 -5.30 -1.32 -2.27
CA ASP A 28 -4.17 -1.16 -1.35
C ASP A 28 -4.62 -0.99 0.10
N ASN A 29 -5.70 -0.21 0.32
CA ASN A 29 -6.33 -0.05 1.63
C ASN A 29 -6.84 -1.39 2.19
N ALA A 30 -7.46 -2.22 1.36
CA ALA A 30 -7.94 -3.54 1.78
C ALA A 30 -6.78 -4.46 2.19
N VAL A 31 -5.70 -4.51 1.39
CA VAL A 31 -4.51 -5.31 1.72
C VAL A 31 -3.89 -4.83 3.04
N VAL A 32 -3.67 -3.52 3.20
CA VAL A 32 -3.09 -2.95 4.44
C VAL A 32 -3.97 -3.22 5.66
N ALA A 33 -5.31 -3.17 5.51
CA ALA A 33 -6.23 -3.49 6.60
C ALA A 33 -6.05 -4.95 7.06
N HIS A 34 -5.96 -5.90 6.12
CA HIS A 34 -5.71 -7.31 6.44
C HIS A 34 -4.33 -7.56 7.04
N LEU A 35 -3.28 -6.91 6.54
CA LEU A 35 -1.95 -6.98 7.16
C LEU A 35 -1.97 -6.45 8.60
N SER A 36 -2.75 -5.41 8.87
CA SER A 36 -2.87 -4.82 10.21
C SER A 36 -3.61 -5.71 11.21
N THR A 37 -4.36 -6.73 10.76
CA THR A 37 -4.95 -7.76 11.63
C THR A 37 -4.04 -8.96 11.87
N GLY A 38 -2.82 -8.95 11.30
CA GLY A 38 -1.83 -10.02 11.45
C GLY A 38 -1.88 -11.08 10.36
N MET A 39 -2.58 -10.85 9.25
CA MET A 39 -2.49 -11.76 8.09
C MET A 39 -1.11 -11.68 7.43
N ASP A 40 -0.65 -12.79 6.85
CA ASP A 40 0.47 -12.77 5.93
C ASP A 40 0.05 -12.19 4.57
N ILE A 41 1.04 -11.78 3.77
CA ILE A 41 0.81 -11.11 2.48
C ILE A 41 -0.02 -11.94 1.50
N LYS A 42 0.12 -13.27 1.48
CA LYS A 42 -0.63 -14.13 0.55
C LYS A 42 -2.11 -14.13 0.90
N ARG A 43 -2.42 -14.25 2.19
CA ARG A 43 -3.80 -14.21 2.68
C ARG A 43 -4.42 -12.83 2.56
N ALA A 44 -3.65 -11.77 2.82
CA ALA A 44 -4.12 -10.40 2.66
C ALA A 44 -4.47 -10.08 1.19
N ILE A 45 -3.62 -10.50 0.24
CA ILE A 45 -3.89 -10.36 -1.20
C ILE A 45 -5.08 -11.19 -1.63
N ALA A 46 -5.21 -12.44 -1.17
CA ALA A 46 -6.36 -13.28 -1.50
C ALA A 46 -7.69 -12.63 -1.06
N ALA A 47 -7.75 -12.13 0.17
CA ALA A 47 -8.94 -11.44 0.68
C ALA A 47 -9.24 -10.13 -0.06
N ALA A 48 -8.20 -9.36 -0.41
CA ALA A 48 -8.37 -8.14 -1.21
C ALA A 48 -8.88 -8.45 -2.63
N ASN A 49 -8.37 -9.51 -3.27
CA ASN A 49 -8.83 -9.99 -4.58
C ASN A 49 -10.32 -10.35 -4.59
N GLU A 50 -10.81 -11.00 -3.54
CA GLU A 50 -12.24 -11.36 -3.40
C GLU A 50 -13.13 -10.11 -3.35
N ARG A 51 -12.67 -9.06 -2.67
CA ARG A 51 -13.42 -7.81 -2.50
C ARG A 51 -13.31 -6.87 -3.71
N HIS A 52 -12.17 -6.88 -4.39
CA HIS A 52 -11.82 -5.96 -5.47
C HIS A 52 -11.38 -6.74 -6.72
N PRO A 53 -12.29 -7.47 -7.39
CA PRO A 53 -11.93 -8.37 -8.48
C PRO A 53 -11.35 -7.67 -9.72
N LYS A 54 -11.62 -6.36 -9.89
CA LYS A 54 -11.07 -5.56 -11.00
C LYS A 54 -9.59 -5.23 -10.83
N GLU A 55 -9.14 -5.11 -9.59
CA GLU A 55 -7.75 -4.76 -9.21
C GLU A 55 -6.97 -5.99 -8.74
N ALA A 56 -7.53 -7.20 -8.94
CA ALA A 56 -7.02 -8.40 -8.33
C ALA A 56 -5.61 -8.75 -8.85
N LEU A 57 -4.67 -8.89 -7.93
CA LEU A 57 -3.31 -9.32 -8.25
C LEU A 57 -3.26 -10.84 -8.43
N ARG A 58 -2.48 -11.29 -9.42
CA ARG A 58 -2.22 -12.72 -9.69
C ARG A 58 -0.72 -13.01 -9.57
N PRO A 59 -0.14 -12.90 -8.36
CA PRO A 59 1.29 -13.08 -8.16
C PRO A 59 1.76 -14.50 -8.45
N GLY A 60 2.88 -14.60 -9.14
CA GLY A 60 3.69 -15.80 -9.27
C GLY A 60 4.54 -16.06 -8.02
N PRO A 61 5.27 -17.18 -8.00
CA PRO A 61 6.12 -17.56 -6.86
C PRO A 61 7.21 -16.53 -6.51
N ASP A 62 7.74 -15.83 -7.51
CA ASP A 62 8.84 -14.86 -7.34
C ASP A 62 8.38 -13.46 -6.92
N ASP A 63 7.08 -13.16 -7.04
CA ASP A 63 6.53 -11.82 -6.77
C ASP A 63 6.33 -11.56 -5.27
N TRP A 64 6.25 -12.61 -4.44
CA TRP A 64 5.81 -12.48 -3.04
C TRP A 64 6.74 -11.63 -2.18
N THR A 65 8.05 -11.72 -2.41
CA THR A 65 9.04 -10.93 -1.67
C THR A 65 8.90 -9.45 -1.97
N ASP A 66 8.74 -9.11 -3.25
CA ASP A 66 8.57 -7.72 -3.69
C ASP A 66 7.23 -7.15 -3.22
N LEU A 67 6.14 -7.93 -3.34
CA LEU A 67 4.82 -7.53 -2.84
C LEU A 67 4.80 -7.32 -1.34
N ALA A 68 5.49 -8.17 -0.56
CA ALA A 68 5.62 -7.96 0.87
C ALA A 68 6.33 -6.63 1.18
N ALA A 69 7.44 -6.33 0.50
CA ALA A 69 8.17 -5.08 0.66
C ALA A 69 7.34 -3.87 0.25
N ARG A 70 6.63 -3.96 -0.89
CA ARG A 70 5.74 -2.91 -1.39
C ARG A 70 4.62 -2.60 -0.42
N TYR A 71 3.91 -3.62 0.08
CA TYR A 71 2.80 -3.41 1.00
C TYR A 71 3.23 -2.99 2.41
N GLN A 72 4.43 -3.40 2.83
CA GLN A 72 5.05 -2.86 4.03
C GLN A 72 5.31 -1.35 3.88
N TYR A 73 5.88 -0.93 2.74
CA TYR A 73 6.09 0.49 2.45
C TYR A 73 4.77 1.28 2.42
N ILE A 74 3.73 0.77 1.73
CA ILE A 74 2.42 1.44 1.69
C ILE A 74 1.84 1.59 3.11
N LYS A 75 1.94 0.54 3.94
CA LYS A 75 1.44 0.58 5.32
C LYS A 75 2.14 1.66 6.14
N GLU A 76 3.46 1.76 6.04
CA GLU A 76 4.25 2.81 6.71
C GLU A 76 3.93 4.20 6.15
N HIS A 77 3.77 4.31 4.83
CA HIS A 77 3.40 5.56 4.16
C HIS A 77 2.07 6.10 4.69
N LYS A 78 1.05 5.25 4.78
CA LYS A 78 -0.27 5.60 5.32
C LYS A 78 -0.20 6.02 6.80
N ASP A 79 0.65 5.37 7.60
CA ASP A 79 0.86 5.75 9.00
C ASP A 79 1.52 7.14 9.13
N ILE A 80 2.49 7.44 8.28
CA ILE A 80 3.12 8.76 8.20
C ILE A 80 2.10 9.83 7.80
N LEU A 81 1.29 9.60 6.76
CA LEU A 81 0.25 10.54 6.35
C LEU A 81 -0.74 10.82 7.49
N LYS A 82 -1.17 9.78 8.21
CA LYS A 82 -2.05 9.91 9.38
C LYS A 82 -1.41 10.77 10.48
N ARG A 83 -0.13 10.58 10.79
CA ARG A 83 0.61 11.40 11.78
C ARG A 83 0.73 12.87 11.35
N LEU A 84 0.76 13.13 10.04
CA LEU A 84 0.81 14.48 9.48
C LEU A 84 -0.58 15.13 9.32
N GLY A 85 -1.66 14.42 9.65
CA GLY A 85 -3.03 14.91 9.43
C GLY A 85 -3.42 14.96 7.96
N MET A 86 -2.71 14.23 7.10
CA MET A 86 -2.93 14.15 5.65
C MET A 86 -3.77 12.93 5.29
N ARG A 87 -4.42 12.98 4.13
CA ARG A 87 -5.09 11.84 3.49
C ARG A 87 -4.36 11.51 2.19
N GLU A 88 -4.41 10.25 1.82
CA GLU A 88 -3.94 9.76 0.52
C GLU A 88 -4.93 10.12 -0.58
#